data_AF-A0A0M3AN72-F1
#
_entry.id   AF-A0A0M3AN72-F1
#
_cell.length_a   1.000
_cell.length_b   1.000
_cell.length_c   1.000
_cell.angle_alpha   90.00
_cell.angle_beta   90.00
_cell.angle_gamma   90.00
#
_symmetry.space_group_name_H-M   'P 1'
#
loop_
_entity.id
_entity.type
_entity.pdbx_description
1 polymer ?
#
loop_
_entity_poly.entity_id
_entity_poly.type
_entity_poly.pdbx_seq_one_letter_code
_entity_poly.pdbx_strand_id
1 'polypeptide(L)' 'MIKAKYIPWDPIGAMPDDRKDGRLMLLWEGDRPVIGRWDDGRKGWEDPEGMHLFEEITYWADINSPE' A
#
# COMPACT_ATOMS: atom_id res chain seq x y z
N MET A 1 5.45 -25.06 -8.06
CA MET A 1 4.74 -25.22 -6.77
C MET A 1 4.55 -23.83 -6.20
N ILE A 2 3.32 -23.35 -6.07
CA ILE A 2 3.06 -22.02 -5.47
C ILE A 2 3.16 -22.18 -3.96
N LYS A 3 4.04 -21.41 -3.31
CA LYS A 3 4.17 -21.38 -1.84
C LYS A 3 3.39 -20.19 -1.32
N ALA A 4 2.35 -20.44 -0.53
CA ALA A 4 1.66 -19.37 0.18
C ALA A 4 2.60 -18.74 1.20
N LYS A 5 2.65 -17.41 1.24
CA LYS A 5 3.40 -16.64 2.23
C LYS A 5 2.42 -15.71 2.93
N TYR A 6 2.52 -15.63 4.26
CA TYR A 6 1.80 -14.64 5.04
C TYR A 6 2.39 -13.26 4.75
N ILE A 7 1.51 -12.28 4.52
CA ILE A 7 1.90 -10.87 4.37
C ILE A 7 1.85 -10.25 5.78
N PRO A 8 2.99 -9.79 6.32
CA PRO A 8 2.98 -9.06 7.58
C PRO A 8 2.44 -7.65 7.33
N TRP A 9 1.23 -7.39 7.79
CA TRP A 9 0.60 -6.07 7.69
C TRP A 9 0.96 -5.23 8.90
N ASP A 10 1.40 -4.00 8.66
CA ASP A 10 1.71 -3.01 9.68
C ASP A 10 0.66 -1.90 9.71
N PRO A 11 0.30 -1.34 10.87
CA PRO A 11 -0.64 -0.22 10.94
C PRO A 11 -0.14 1.00 10.16
N ILE A 12 -1.04 1.69 9.45
CA ILE A 12 -0.67 2.84 8.60
C ILE A 12 0.01 3.97 9.37
N GLY A 13 -0.36 4.17 10.65
CA GLY A 13 0.23 5.19 11.52
C GLY A 13 1.67 4.89 11.96
N ALA A 14 2.14 3.65 11.78
CA ALA A 14 3.52 3.25 12.05
C ALA A 14 4.41 3.28 10.79
N MET A 15 3.85 3.69 9.64
CA MET A 15 4.57 3.67 8.37
C MET A 15 5.72 4.69 8.35
N PRO A 16 6.94 4.26 8.02
CA PRO A 16 8.07 5.18 7.83
C PRO A 16 7.83 6.14 6.66
N ASP A 17 8.33 7.37 6.78
CA ASP A 17 8.15 8.39 5.73
C ASP A 17 8.88 8.06 4.42
N ASP A 18 9.94 7.24 4.46
CA ASP A 18 10.68 6.81 3.27
C ASP A 18 9.87 5.86 2.35
N ARG A 19 8.68 5.41 2.78
CA ARG A 19 7.76 4.62 1.97
C ARG A 19 6.84 5.48 1.10
N LYS A 20 6.78 6.78 1.36
CA LYS A 20 6.03 7.77 0.59
C LYS A 20 6.86 8.32 -0.57
N ASP A 21 7.51 7.45 -1.33
CA ASP A 21 8.46 7.81 -2.38
C ASP A 21 7.96 7.48 -3.80
N GLY A 22 6.68 7.16 -3.92
CA GLY A 22 6.05 6.80 -5.20
C GLY A 22 6.22 5.33 -5.62
N ARG A 23 6.82 4.48 -4.76
CA ARG A 23 6.78 3.03 -4.98
C ARG A 23 5.37 2.45 -4.84
N LEU A 24 5.15 1.29 -5.46
CA LEU A 24 3.92 0.52 -5.26
C LEU A 24 3.95 -0.17 -3.89
N MET A 25 2.83 -0.11 -3.20
CA MET A 25 2.64 -0.67 -1.87
C MET A 25 1.35 -1.49 -1.81
N LEU A 26 1.31 -2.48 -0.93
CA LEU A 26 0.05 -3.10 -0.52
C LEU A 26 -0.55 -2.24 0.58
N LEU A 27 -1.82 -1.89 0.42
CA LEU A 27 -2.59 -1.09 1.38
C LEU A 27 -3.88 -1.84 1.73
N TRP A 28 -4.37 -1.62 2.94
CA TRP A 28 -5.68 -2.12 3.36
C TRP A 28 -6.68 -0.95 3.38
N GLU A 29 -7.49 -0.86 2.32
CA GLU A 29 -8.52 0.15 2.13
C GLU A 29 -9.88 -0.43 2.54
N GLY A 30 -10.53 0.16 3.55
CA GLY A 30 -11.81 -0.34 4.05
C GLY A 30 -11.70 -1.81 4.46
N ASP A 31 -12.38 -2.69 3.73
CA ASP A 31 -12.45 -4.13 3.99
C ASP A 31 -11.59 -5.00 3.04
N ARG A 32 -10.74 -4.40 2.21
CA ARG A 32 -10.00 -5.13 1.16
C ARG A 32 -8.55 -4.68 0.99
N PRO A 33 -7.66 -5.60 0.54
CA PRO A 33 -6.32 -5.23 0.10
C PRO A 33 -6.35 -4.59 -1.30
N VAL A 34 -5.59 -3.52 -1.47
CA VAL A 34 -5.40 -2.81 -2.75
C VAL A 34 -3.91 -2.54 -3.02
N ILE A 35 -3.57 -2.28 -4.27
CA ILE A 35 -2.25 -1.75 -4.64
C ILE A 35 -2.37 -0.23 -4.71
N GLY A 36 -1.49 0.47 -4.02
CA GLY A 36 -1.47 1.93 -4.01
C GLY A 36 -0.10 2.52 -4.28
N ARG A 37 -0.10 3.80 -4.65
CA ARG A 37 1.09 4.63 -4.80
C ARG A 37 0.92 5.93 -4.03
N TRP A 38 1.98 6.44 -3.40
CA TRP A 38 1.93 7.76 -2.79
C TRP A 38 1.99 8.86 -3.85
N ASP A 39 0.99 9.73 -3.87
CA ASP A 39 0.98 10.98 -4.64
C ASP A 39 1.43 12.14 -3.75
N ASP A 40 2.65 12.63 -3.99
CA ASP A 40 3.23 13.72 -3.21
C ASP A 40 2.56 15.08 -3.48
N GLY A 41 1.93 15.26 -4.64
CA GLY A 41 1.20 16.48 -4.99
C GLY A 41 -0.13 16.58 -4.22
N ARG A 42 -0.79 15.45 -3.99
CA ARG A 42 -2.05 15.37 -3.24
C ARG A 42 -1.87 15.00 -1.76
N LYS A 43 -0.65 14.61 -1.36
CA LYS A 43 -0.32 14.10 -0.01
C LYS A 43 -1.23 12.95 0.41
N GLY A 44 -1.47 12.02 -0.52
CA GLY A 44 -2.38 10.91 -0.33
C GLY A 44 -1.96 9.68 -1.12
N TRP A 45 -2.52 8.53 -0.74
CA TRP A 45 -2.36 7.29 -1.50
C TRP A 45 -3.40 7.25 -2.62
N GLU A 46 -2.96 6.93 -3.83
CA GLU A 46 -3.82 6.80 -5.01
C GLU A 46 -3.85 5.36 -5.54
N ASP A 47 -4.97 5.04 -6.19
CA ASP A 47 -5.03 3.94 -7.14
C ASP A 47 -4.17 4.29 -8.37
N PRO A 48 -3.10 3.52 -8.64
CA PRO A 48 -2.21 3.78 -9.77
C PRO A 48 -2.91 3.61 -11.13
N GLU A 49 -4.04 2.90 -11.21
CA GLU A 49 -4.82 2.70 -12.43
C GLU A 49 -6.09 3.58 -12.48
N GLY A 50 -6.68 3.85 -11.32
CA GLY A 50 -7.99 4.50 -11.19
C GLY A 50 -7.99 6.02 -11.00
N MET A 51 -6.82 6.69 -10.94
CA MET A 51 -6.65 8.14 -10.73
C MET A 51 -7.41 8.75 -9.52
N HIS A 52 -7.81 7.94 -8.54
CA HIS A 52 -8.51 8.38 -7.33
C HIS A 52 -7.65 8.16 -6.09
N LEU A 53 -7.90 8.97 -5.05
CA LEU A 53 -7.28 8.79 -3.75
C LEU A 53 -8.08 7.78 -2.93
N PHE A 54 -7.37 6.98 -2.15
CA PHE A 54 -7.95 6.14 -1.12
C PHE A 54 -8.22 6.96 0.15
N GLU A 55 -9.36 6.72 0.77
CA GLU A 55 -9.83 7.52 1.91
C GLU A 55 -9.64 6.78 3.25
N GLU A 56 -9.77 5.46 3.28
CA GLU A 56 -9.84 4.66 4.51
C GLU A 56 -8.72 3.61 4.61
N ILE A 57 -7.47 4.05 4.56
CA ILE A 57 -6.33 3.14 4.70
C ILE A 57 -6.03 2.88 6.18
N THR A 58 -5.96 1.61 6.55
CA THR A 58 -5.71 1.19 7.94
C THR A 58 -4.40 0.44 8.13
N TYR A 59 -3.94 -0.29 7.12
CA TYR A 59 -2.70 -1.07 7.15
C TYR A 59 -1.90 -0.94 5.85
N TRP A 60 -0.62 -1.27 5.92
CA TRP A 60 0.29 -1.30 4.79
C TRP A 60 1.22 -2.52 4.86
N ALA A 61 1.78 -2.91 3.71
CA ALA A 61 2.86 -3.88 3.62
C ALA A 61 3.71 -3.66 2.37
N ASP A 62 4.99 -4.03 2.43
CA ASP A 62 5.83 -4.08 1.24
C ASP A 62 5.36 -5.16 0.26
N ILE A 63 5.35 -4.80 -1.03
CA ILE A 63 5.24 -5.78 -2.10
C ILE A 63 6.57 -6.54 -2.17
N ASN A 64 6.52 -7.82 -1.85
CA ASN A 64 7.69 -8.71 -1.96
C ASN A 64 7.71 -9.33 -3.36
N SER A 65 8.83 -9.23 -4.08
CA SER A 65 9.03 -10.03 -5.29
C SER A 65 9.12 -11.52 -4.93
N PRO A 66 8.61 -12.43 -5.79
CA PRO A 66 8.91 -13.85 -5.64
C PRO A 66 10.42 -14.07 -5.83
N GLU A 67 11.05 -14.76 -4.88
CA GLU A 67 12.40 -15.32 -5.02
C GLU A 67 12.40 -16.52 -5.99
#